data_AF-A0AB39X4V5-F1
#
_entry.id   AF-A0AB39X4V5-F1
#
_cell.length_a   1.000
_cell.length_b   1.000
_cell.length_c   1.000
_cell.angle_alpha   90.00
_cell.angle_beta   90.00
_cell.angle_gamma   90.00
#
_symmetry.space_group_name_H-M   'P 1'
#
loop_
_entity.id
_entity.type
_entity.pdbx_description
1 polymer ?
#
loop_
_entity_poly.entity_id
_entity_poly.type
_entity_poly.pdbx_seq_one_letter_code
_entity_poly.pdbx_strand_id
1 'polypeptide(L)'
;MQAVSGSRSARLWLMGLFALVMVGCASVESPELRRLPERVELNGVPFFRGNANQGAPQTLAGMLGEQKVRITPGLLVKPLGLPGAEDSLQGNIEQLAAGYGLMVYPLDKSLSALLTQVAAGYPVMLRFSDGTVWSEPRYAMLVGYNRAKGTVLLRSGMERRRLMDFSKFESAWKDAGGWAVLILSPTQLPASVDKGRWLKVANDLSRAGQEQAGATAIKTLQSQK
;
A
#
# COMPACT_ATOMS: atom_id res chain seq x y z
N MET A 1 -16.87 21.72 -76.51
CA MET A 1 -17.31 21.93 -75.12
C MET A 1 -16.81 20.76 -74.27
N GLN A 2 -16.09 21.10 -73.20
CA GLN A 2 -15.83 20.37 -71.95
C GLN A 2 -14.98 19.08 -71.92
N ALA A 3 -13.99 19.17 -71.04
CA ALA A 3 -13.00 18.19 -70.65
C ALA A 3 -13.51 17.31 -69.50
N VAL A 4 -12.93 16.10 -69.33
CA VAL A 4 -12.84 15.48 -68.00
C VAL A 4 -11.47 14.80 -67.85
N SER A 5 -10.61 15.48 -67.11
CA SER A 5 -9.43 14.94 -66.44
C SER A 5 -9.87 14.22 -65.16
N GLY A 6 -9.30 13.05 -64.85
CA GLY A 6 -9.30 12.57 -63.46
C GLY A 6 -9.17 11.06 -63.29
N SER A 7 -7.94 10.54 -63.26
CA SER A 7 -7.71 9.21 -62.65
C SER A 7 -6.33 9.04 -62.00
N ARG A 8 -5.68 10.14 -61.58
CA ARG A 8 -4.46 10.06 -60.75
C ARG A 8 -4.73 10.17 -59.25
N SER A 9 -5.94 10.55 -58.85
CA SER A 9 -6.27 10.81 -57.44
C SER A 9 -6.52 9.54 -56.63
N ALA A 10 -7.02 8.45 -57.23
CA ALA A 10 -7.48 7.28 -56.48
C ALA A 10 -6.38 6.47 -55.77
N ARG A 11 -5.11 6.56 -56.21
CA ARG A 11 -3.98 5.86 -55.55
C ARG A 11 -3.37 6.61 -54.37
N LEU A 12 -3.64 7.90 -54.23
CA LEU A 12 -3.11 8.71 -53.12
C LEU A 12 -4.01 8.66 -51.87
N TRP A 13 -5.28 8.28 -52.02
CA TRP A 13 -6.21 8.18 -50.89
C TRP A 13 -6.07 6.90 -50.06
N LEU A 14 -5.41 5.86 -50.58
CA LEU A 14 -5.20 4.60 -49.85
C LEU A 14 -3.93 4.58 -48.98
N MET A 15 -2.98 5.50 -49.20
CA MET A 15 -1.81 5.67 -48.32
C MET A 15 -2.02 6.68 -47.19
N GLY A 16 -3.00 7.59 -47.31
CA GLY A 16 -3.32 8.57 -46.26
C GLY A 16 -4.08 7.99 -45.07
N LEU A 17 -4.76 6.86 -45.24
CA LEU A 17 -5.63 6.29 -44.20
C LEU A 17 -4.90 5.40 -43.17
N PHE A 18 -3.65 5.02 -43.43
CA PHE A 18 -2.90 4.11 -42.55
C PHE A 18 -2.02 4.84 -41.51
N ALA A 19 -1.87 6.15 -41.59
CA ALA A 19 -0.96 6.92 -40.74
C ALA A 19 -1.60 7.52 -39.48
N LEU A 20 -2.89 7.28 -39.22
CA LEU A 20 -3.65 8.09 -38.26
C LEU A 20 -4.33 7.30 -37.13
N VAL A 21 -3.77 6.20 -36.62
CA VAL A 21 -4.11 5.76 -35.25
C VAL A 21 -2.93 5.06 -34.56
N MET A 22 -1.89 5.82 -34.23
CA MET A 22 -1.04 5.49 -33.08
C MET A 22 -1.03 6.68 -32.13
N VAL A 23 -2.20 7.00 -31.58
CA VAL A 23 -2.25 7.72 -30.30
C VAL A 23 -1.93 6.67 -29.24
N GLY A 24 -0.63 6.48 -29.00
CA GLY A 24 -0.18 5.75 -27.83
C GLY A 24 -0.70 6.48 -26.60
N CYS A 25 -1.59 5.85 -25.83
CA CYS A 25 -1.86 6.27 -24.47
C CYS A 25 -0.57 6.09 -23.67
N ALA A 26 0.32 7.08 -23.72
CA ALA A 26 1.34 7.24 -22.70
C ALA A 26 0.56 7.37 -21.39
N SER A 27 0.56 6.29 -20.60
CA SER A 27 0.02 6.29 -19.25
C SER A 27 0.67 7.45 -18.51
N VAL A 28 -0.10 8.52 -18.30
CA VAL A 28 0.40 9.72 -17.64
C VAL A 28 0.58 9.37 -16.17
N GLU A 29 1.79 8.92 -15.80
CA GLU A 29 2.17 8.76 -14.40
C GLU A 29 1.95 10.09 -13.68
N SER A 30 1.31 10.03 -12.50
CA SER A 30 1.04 11.24 -11.72
C SER A 30 2.35 11.98 -11.38
N PRO A 31 2.35 13.33 -11.32
CA PRO A 31 3.55 14.11 -11.02
C PRO A 31 4.20 13.76 -9.67
N GLU A 32 3.43 13.25 -8.71
CA GLU A 32 3.94 12.75 -7.43
C GLU A 32 4.78 11.48 -7.60
N LEU A 33 4.26 10.50 -8.32
CA LEU A 33 4.98 9.25 -8.60
C LEU A 33 6.30 9.54 -9.29
N ARG A 34 6.33 10.52 -10.22
CA ARG A 34 7.53 10.92 -10.96
C ARG A 34 8.71 11.35 -10.11
N ARG A 35 8.45 11.90 -8.92
CA ARG A 35 9.47 12.39 -7.98
C ARG A 35 10.04 11.30 -7.08
N LEU A 36 9.40 10.14 -7.00
CA LEU A 36 9.88 9.02 -6.20
C LEU A 36 11.07 8.32 -6.90
N PRO A 37 11.98 7.66 -6.15
CA PRO A 37 13.01 6.82 -6.74
C PRO A 37 12.44 5.82 -7.75
N GLU A 38 13.21 5.44 -8.77
CA GLU A 38 12.70 4.52 -9.80
C GLU A 38 12.36 3.14 -9.22
N ARG A 39 13.17 2.63 -8.29
CA ARG A 39 13.00 1.32 -7.67
C ARG A 39 13.39 1.37 -6.19
N VAL A 40 12.57 0.77 -5.35
CA VAL A 40 12.82 0.61 -3.92
C VAL A 40 12.46 -0.80 -3.49
N GLU A 41 13.27 -1.39 -2.62
CA GLU A 41 12.95 -2.64 -1.95
C GLU A 41 13.49 -2.66 -0.52
N LEU A 42 12.59 -2.91 0.44
CA LEU A 42 12.87 -3.05 1.86
C LEU A 42 13.21 -4.52 2.17
N ASN A 43 14.49 -4.85 2.03
CA ASN A 43 14.99 -6.22 2.20
C ASN A 43 14.94 -6.70 3.67
N GLY A 44 15.18 -5.78 4.60
CA GLY A 44 15.34 -6.06 6.05
C GLY A 44 14.07 -6.48 6.76
N VAL A 45 12.90 -6.28 6.15
CA VAL A 45 11.63 -6.52 6.83
C VAL A 45 11.46 -8.00 7.18
N PRO A 46 11.00 -8.39 8.39
CA PRO A 46 10.68 -9.78 8.69
C PRO A 46 9.59 -10.34 7.79
N PHE A 47 9.61 -11.65 7.56
CA PHE A 47 8.56 -12.35 6.82
C PHE A 47 8.27 -13.71 7.44
N PHE A 48 6.99 -13.94 7.72
CA PHE A 48 6.46 -15.20 8.20
C PHE A 48 5.56 -15.80 7.13
N ARG A 49 5.86 -17.01 6.69
CA ARG A 49 5.03 -17.74 5.71
C ARG A 49 3.76 -18.23 6.37
N GLY A 50 2.63 -18.11 5.68
CA GLY A 50 1.39 -18.76 6.11
C GLY A 50 0.14 -18.17 5.49
N ASN A 51 -0.87 -19.02 5.30
CA ASN A 51 -2.13 -18.67 4.67
C ASN A 51 -3.33 -18.65 5.61
N ALA A 52 -3.19 -19.13 6.85
CA ALA A 52 -4.28 -19.15 7.82
C ALA A 52 -4.73 -17.72 8.20
N ASN A 53 -6.01 -17.56 8.54
CA ASN A 53 -6.59 -16.30 9.02
C ASN A 53 -6.25 -15.09 8.14
N GLN A 54 -6.43 -15.27 6.82
CA GLN A 54 -6.16 -14.24 5.81
C GLN A 54 -4.71 -13.71 5.80
N GLY A 55 -3.77 -14.37 6.49
CA GLY A 55 -2.38 -13.90 6.65
C GLY A 55 -2.21 -12.72 7.62
N ALA A 56 -3.24 -12.34 8.38
CA ALA A 56 -3.19 -11.21 9.30
C ALA A 56 -2.15 -11.38 10.42
N PRO A 57 -2.09 -12.51 11.16
CA PRO A 57 -1.08 -12.71 12.20
C PRO A 57 0.36 -12.66 11.65
N GLN A 58 0.59 -13.20 10.46
CA GLN A 58 1.90 -13.22 9.81
C GLN A 58 2.36 -11.82 9.43
N THR A 59 1.46 -11.05 8.82
CA THR A 59 1.73 -9.68 8.39
C THR A 59 1.96 -8.77 9.59
N LEU A 60 1.09 -8.87 10.61
CA LEU A 60 1.22 -8.07 11.84
C LEU A 60 2.50 -8.40 12.61
N ALA A 61 2.87 -9.68 12.75
CA ALA A 61 4.14 -10.06 13.36
C ALA A 61 5.35 -9.44 12.62
N GLY A 62 5.28 -9.37 11.29
CA GLY A 62 6.29 -8.69 10.48
C GLY A 62 6.39 -7.19 10.79
N MET A 63 5.24 -6.50 10.82
CA MET A 63 5.17 -5.07 11.13
C MET A 63 5.62 -4.74 12.56
N LEU A 64 5.25 -5.57 13.54
CA LEU A 64 5.70 -5.44 14.93
C LEU A 64 7.22 -5.67 15.04
N GLY A 65 7.75 -6.64 14.29
CA GLY A 65 9.19 -6.89 14.20
C GLY A 65 9.98 -5.69 13.67
N GLU A 66 9.45 -4.94 12.71
CA GLU A 66 10.04 -3.67 12.24
C GLU A 66 10.15 -2.63 13.35
N GLN A 67 9.16 -2.62 14.25
CA GLN A 67 9.14 -1.78 15.45
C GLN A 67 9.91 -2.42 16.63
N LYS A 68 10.75 -3.44 16.36
CA LYS A 68 11.57 -4.18 17.32
C LYS A 68 10.77 -4.95 18.38
N VAL A 69 9.46 -5.11 18.18
CA VAL A 69 8.60 -5.96 19.01
C VAL A 69 8.71 -7.41 18.52
N ARG A 70 9.44 -8.24 19.26
CA ARG A 70 9.65 -9.65 18.91
C ARG A 70 8.43 -10.49 19.26
N ILE A 71 7.64 -10.86 18.26
CA ILE A 71 6.47 -11.73 18.42
C ILE A 71 6.35 -12.69 17.23
N THR A 72 5.75 -13.86 17.45
CA THR A 72 5.48 -14.84 16.41
C THR A 72 4.00 -14.81 16.02
N PRO A 73 3.63 -15.19 14.77
CA PRO A 73 2.24 -15.16 14.32
C PRO A 73 1.29 -15.96 15.21
N GLY A 74 1.73 -17.10 15.73
CA GLY A 74 0.90 -17.96 16.60
C GLY A 74 0.44 -17.26 17.89
N LEU A 75 1.26 -16.34 18.43
CA LEU A 75 0.91 -15.58 19.64
C LEU A 75 -0.09 -14.45 19.37
N LEU A 76 -0.30 -14.08 18.10
CA LEU A 76 -1.24 -13.02 17.70
C LEU A 76 -2.65 -13.56 17.38
N VAL A 77 -2.81 -14.87 17.20
CA VAL A 77 -4.11 -15.47 16.83
C VAL A 77 -5.20 -15.15 17.85
N LYS A 78 -4.99 -15.51 19.12
CA LYS A 78 -5.98 -15.26 20.19
C LYS A 78 -6.20 -13.76 20.47
N PRO A 79 -5.17 -12.91 20.59
CA PRO A 79 -5.36 -11.47 20.76
C PRO A 79 -6.11 -10.78 19.60
N LEU A 80 -6.00 -11.31 18.38
CA LEU A 80 -6.76 -10.83 17.22
C LEU A 80 -8.21 -11.36 17.18
N GLY A 81 -8.61 -12.20 18.14
CA GLY A 81 -9.95 -12.80 18.19
C GLY A 81 -10.15 -13.90 17.15
N LEU A 82 -9.09 -14.58 16.71
CA LEU A 82 -9.17 -15.57 15.64
C LEU A 82 -9.23 -17.02 16.17
N PRO A 83 -9.98 -17.92 15.50
CA PRO A 83 -10.94 -17.61 14.41
C PRO A 83 -12.22 -16.95 14.95
N GLY A 84 -12.99 -16.27 14.09
CA GLY A 84 -14.33 -15.74 14.39
C GLY A 84 -14.46 -14.22 14.43
N ALA A 85 -13.35 -13.48 14.37
CA ALA A 85 -13.33 -12.02 14.33
C ALA A 85 -12.78 -11.46 13.00
N GLU A 86 -12.83 -12.22 11.91
CA GLU A 86 -12.28 -11.88 10.59
C GLU A 86 -12.80 -10.51 10.09
N ASP A 87 -14.09 -10.23 10.28
CA ASP A 87 -14.73 -8.97 9.87
C ASP A 87 -14.28 -7.76 10.69
N SER A 88 -13.80 -7.99 11.93
CA SER A 88 -13.34 -6.94 12.85
C SER A 88 -11.81 -6.81 12.87
N LEU A 89 -11.08 -7.55 12.03
CA LEU A 89 -9.63 -7.66 12.11
C LEU A 89 -8.90 -6.32 12.03
N GLN A 90 -9.36 -5.36 11.22
CA GLN A 90 -8.72 -4.05 11.09
C GLN A 90 -8.71 -3.31 12.44
N GLY A 91 -9.86 -3.27 13.12
CA GLY A 91 -9.97 -2.69 14.47
C GLY A 91 -9.19 -3.48 15.52
N ASN A 92 -9.19 -4.81 15.45
CA ASN A 92 -8.41 -5.65 16.37
C ASN A 92 -6.90 -5.45 16.19
N ILE A 93 -6.43 -5.27 14.96
CA ILE A 93 -5.03 -4.93 14.65
C ILE A 93 -4.68 -3.55 15.25
N GLU A 94 -5.55 -2.55 15.05
CA GLU A 94 -5.38 -1.21 15.60
C GLU A 94 -5.28 -1.23 17.13
N GLN A 95 -6.21 -1.90 17.80
CA GLN A 95 -6.22 -2.04 19.25
C GLN A 95 -5.00 -2.80 19.78
N LEU A 96 -4.62 -3.89 19.12
CA LEU A 96 -3.50 -4.71 19.55
C LEU A 96 -2.16 -3.96 19.38
N ALA A 97 -1.96 -3.27 18.26
CA ALA A 97 -0.77 -2.43 18.05
C ALA A 97 -0.72 -1.26 19.05
N ALA A 98 -1.86 -0.62 19.33
CA ALA A 98 -1.95 0.39 20.37
C ALA A 98 -1.56 -0.17 21.75
N GLY A 99 -1.91 -1.42 22.07
CA GLY A 99 -1.46 -2.11 23.28
C GLY A 99 0.06 -2.21 23.44
N TYR A 100 0.82 -2.13 22.34
CA TYR A 100 2.30 -2.05 22.33
C TYR A 100 2.83 -0.61 22.35
N GLY A 101 1.97 0.40 22.54
CA GLY A 101 2.35 1.81 22.44
C GLY A 101 2.67 2.27 21.01
N LEU A 102 2.25 1.50 20.00
CA LEU A 102 2.49 1.79 18.60
C LEU A 102 1.30 2.53 17.98
N MET A 103 1.61 3.37 17.01
CA MET A 103 0.64 4.16 16.28
C MET A 103 0.24 3.43 15.01
N VAL A 104 -1.07 3.27 14.80
CA VAL A 104 -1.61 2.77 13.53
C VAL A 104 -2.08 3.96 12.71
N TYR A 105 -1.25 4.38 11.75
CA TYR A 105 -1.47 5.58 10.95
C TYR A 105 -2.11 5.22 9.60
N PRO A 106 -3.37 5.61 9.34
CA PRO A 106 -4.04 5.28 8.08
C PRO A 106 -3.51 6.10 6.91
N LEU A 107 -3.42 5.46 5.75
CA LEU A 107 -2.96 6.06 4.51
C LEU A 107 -4.12 6.41 3.58
N ASP A 108 -3.90 7.39 2.71
CA ASP A 108 -4.86 7.74 1.67
C ASP A 108 -5.00 6.61 0.66
N LYS A 109 -6.19 6.50 0.06
CA LYS A 109 -6.54 5.43 -0.89
C LYS A 109 -5.95 5.68 -2.29
N SER A 110 -4.68 6.04 -2.37
CA SER A 110 -3.93 6.28 -3.60
C SER A 110 -2.64 5.48 -3.64
N LEU A 111 -2.27 4.98 -4.83
CA LEU A 111 -1.00 4.29 -5.02
C LEU A 111 0.19 5.20 -4.68
N SER A 112 0.12 6.49 -5.02
CA SER A 112 1.20 7.45 -4.70
C SER A 112 1.42 7.59 -3.21
N ALA A 113 0.37 7.59 -2.39
CA ALA A 113 0.49 7.64 -0.93
C ALA A 113 1.24 6.42 -0.38
N LEU A 114 0.91 5.22 -0.87
CA LEU A 114 1.59 4.00 -0.42
C LEU A 114 3.07 3.98 -0.85
N LEU A 115 3.34 4.29 -2.12
CA LEU A 115 4.71 4.28 -2.65
C LEU A 115 5.60 5.36 -2.00
N THR A 116 5.03 6.49 -1.60
CA THR A 116 5.74 7.55 -0.87
C THR A 116 6.27 7.05 0.48
N GLN A 117 5.48 6.23 1.19
CA GLN A 117 5.93 5.65 2.46
C GLN A 117 7.03 4.61 2.24
N VAL A 118 6.86 3.73 1.27
CA VAL A 118 7.87 2.71 0.92
C VAL A 118 9.18 3.38 0.49
N ALA A 119 9.10 4.47 -0.29
CA ALA A 119 10.26 5.26 -0.69
C ALA A 119 11.01 5.86 0.49
N ALA A 120 10.29 6.19 1.58
CA ALA A 120 10.86 6.69 2.82
C ALA A 120 11.31 5.59 3.79
N GLY A 121 11.27 4.31 3.38
CA GLY A 121 11.74 3.19 4.19
C GLY A 121 10.66 2.51 5.02
N TYR A 122 9.39 2.88 4.85
CA TYR A 122 8.28 2.34 5.64
C TYR A 122 7.56 1.20 4.91
N PRO A 123 7.54 -0.03 5.44
CA PRO A 123 6.63 -1.05 4.94
C PRO A 123 5.19 -0.65 5.23
N VAL A 124 4.30 -0.92 4.29
CA VAL A 124 2.87 -0.62 4.41
C VAL A 124 2.11 -1.92 4.62
N MET A 125 1.34 -2.01 5.71
CA MET A 125 0.39 -3.10 5.90
C MET A 125 -0.91 -2.78 5.20
N LEU A 126 -1.46 -3.72 4.45
CA LEU A 126 -2.67 -3.50 3.65
C LEU A 126 -3.51 -4.78 3.53
N ARG A 127 -4.75 -4.61 3.10
CA ARG A 127 -5.67 -5.71 2.77
C ARG A 127 -6.03 -5.66 1.29
N PHE A 128 -5.85 -6.75 0.56
CA PHE A 128 -6.12 -6.81 -0.88
C PHE A 128 -6.76 -8.15 -1.27
N SER A 129 -7.51 -8.17 -2.36
CA SER A 129 -8.00 -9.40 -2.98
C SER A 129 -6.88 -10.03 -3.78
N ASP A 130 -6.59 -11.32 -3.63
CA ASP A 130 -5.39 -11.90 -4.27
C ASP A 130 -5.55 -12.13 -5.79
N GLY A 131 -6.69 -11.74 -6.36
CA GLY A 131 -7.05 -11.84 -7.76
C GLY A 131 -7.75 -13.15 -8.13
N THR A 132 -7.96 -14.04 -7.15
CA THR A 132 -8.71 -15.28 -7.34
C THR A 132 -10.20 -15.04 -7.04
N VAL A 133 -11.08 -15.37 -7.99
CA VAL A 133 -12.55 -15.09 -7.92
C VAL A 133 -13.24 -15.66 -6.66
N TRP A 134 -12.58 -16.56 -5.94
CA TRP A 134 -13.11 -17.26 -4.76
C TRP A 134 -12.21 -17.14 -3.52
N SER A 135 -11.19 -16.29 -3.53
CA SER A 135 -10.36 -16.06 -2.35
C SER A 135 -10.97 -14.98 -1.45
N GLU A 136 -10.97 -15.20 -0.14
CA GLU A 136 -11.14 -14.11 0.80
C GLU A 136 -9.99 -13.08 0.66
N PRO A 137 -10.26 -11.78 0.84
CA PRO A 137 -9.19 -10.79 0.86
C PRO A 137 -8.18 -11.08 1.96
N ARG A 138 -6.93 -10.74 1.69
CA ARG A 138 -5.78 -11.13 2.52
C ARG A 138 -5.03 -9.91 2.99
N TYR A 139 -4.35 -10.05 4.11
CA TYR A 139 -3.39 -9.08 4.58
C TYR A 139 -2.02 -9.34 3.95
N ALA A 140 -1.36 -8.25 3.59
CA ALA A 140 -0.04 -8.26 2.99
C ALA A 140 0.75 -7.05 3.46
N MET A 141 2.05 -7.10 3.17
CA MET A 141 2.94 -5.99 3.37
C MET A 141 3.54 -5.56 2.04
N LEU A 142 3.33 -4.30 1.67
CA LEU A 142 4.02 -3.66 0.57
C LEU A 142 5.40 -3.23 1.03
N VAL A 143 6.42 -3.79 0.38
CA VAL A 143 7.84 -3.62 0.76
C VAL A 143 8.70 -3.11 -0.37
N GLY A 144 8.13 -2.82 -1.53
CA GLY A 144 8.90 -2.32 -2.65
C GLY A 144 8.07 -2.03 -3.87
N TYR A 145 8.71 -1.41 -4.84
CA TYR A 145 8.13 -1.13 -6.15
C TYR A 145 9.22 -0.90 -7.19
N ASN A 146 8.82 -0.94 -8.45
CA ASN A 146 9.61 -0.62 -9.61
C ASN A 146 8.74 0.19 -10.57
N ARG A 147 8.98 1.50 -10.64
CA ARG A 147 8.23 2.41 -11.50
C ARG A 147 8.45 2.13 -12.97
N ALA A 148 9.69 1.88 -13.39
CA ALA A 148 10.01 1.56 -14.79
C ALA A 148 9.26 0.32 -15.29
N LYS A 149 8.99 -0.66 -14.42
CA LYS A 149 8.18 -1.84 -14.75
C LYS A 149 6.70 -1.71 -14.38
N GLY A 150 6.31 -0.65 -13.68
CA GLY A 150 4.96 -0.47 -13.16
C GLY A 150 4.52 -1.59 -12.21
N THR A 151 5.40 -2.06 -11.31
CA THR A 151 5.10 -3.19 -10.41
C THR A 151 5.34 -2.86 -8.94
N VAL A 152 4.47 -3.33 -8.05
CA VAL A 152 4.72 -3.41 -6.60
C VAL A 152 5.33 -4.76 -6.21
N LEU A 153 6.01 -4.77 -5.06
CA LEU A 153 6.51 -5.97 -4.40
C LEU A 153 5.85 -6.15 -3.03
N LEU A 154 5.10 -7.23 -2.89
CA LEU A 154 4.40 -7.61 -1.67
C LEU A 154 5.09 -8.79 -0.99
N ARG A 155 4.99 -8.83 0.33
CA ARG A 155 5.13 -10.05 1.15
C ARG A 155 3.74 -10.51 1.53
N SER A 156 3.33 -11.71 1.09
CA SER A 156 1.98 -12.22 1.35
C SER A 156 1.93 -13.74 1.29
N GLY A 157 1.18 -14.34 2.20
CA GLY A 157 0.95 -15.79 2.20
C GLY A 157 2.24 -16.59 2.29
N MET A 158 2.49 -17.42 1.28
CA MET A 158 3.72 -18.21 1.15
C MET A 158 4.84 -17.49 0.39
N GLU A 159 4.50 -16.37 -0.25
CA GLU A 159 5.38 -15.64 -1.16
C GLU A 159 6.08 -14.49 -0.45
N ARG A 160 7.40 -14.62 -0.24
CA ARG A 160 8.23 -13.51 0.25
C ARG A 160 8.34 -12.38 -0.77
N ARG A 161 8.26 -12.71 -2.06
CA ARG A 161 8.39 -11.77 -3.17
C ARG A 161 7.26 -11.99 -4.17
N ARG A 162 6.09 -11.41 -3.90
CA ARG A 162 4.95 -11.40 -4.82
C ARG A 162 4.96 -10.10 -5.62
N LEU A 163 5.17 -10.18 -6.93
CA LEU A 163 5.13 -9.02 -7.82
C LEU A 163 3.72 -8.85 -8.39
N MET A 164 3.24 -7.61 -8.47
CA MET A 164 1.97 -7.28 -9.10
C MET A 164 2.09 -5.98 -9.89
N ASP A 165 1.46 -5.92 -11.07
CA ASP A 165 1.33 -4.68 -11.83
C ASP A 165 0.56 -3.63 -11.01
N PHE A 166 0.92 -2.36 -11.14
CA PHE A 166 0.33 -1.24 -10.42
C PHE A 166 -1.20 -1.20 -10.54
N SER A 167 -1.72 -1.34 -11.75
CA SER A 167 -3.17 -1.31 -12.01
C SER A 167 -3.89 -2.51 -11.37
N LYS A 168 -3.31 -3.71 -11.46
CA LYS A 168 -3.88 -4.92 -10.84
C LYS A 168 -3.87 -4.83 -9.32
N PHE A 169 -2.76 -4.38 -8.75
CA PHE A 169 -2.65 -4.15 -7.32
C PHE A 169 -3.65 -3.09 -6.83
N GLU A 170 -3.73 -1.95 -7.52
CA GLU A 170 -4.62 -0.86 -7.11
C GLU A 170 -6.09 -1.26 -7.18
N SER A 171 -6.51 -1.98 -8.24
CA SER A 171 -7.85 -2.57 -8.32
C SER A 171 -8.09 -3.51 -7.15
N ALA A 172 -7.22 -4.51 -6.98
CA ALA A 172 -7.44 -5.56 -6.00
C ALA A 172 -7.40 -5.06 -4.53
N TRP A 173 -6.61 -4.01 -4.26
CA TRP A 173 -6.59 -3.31 -2.99
C TRP A 173 -7.87 -2.51 -2.76
N LYS A 174 -8.34 -1.76 -3.77
CA LYS A 174 -9.58 -0.98 -3.68
C LYS A 174 -10.82 -1.87 -3.54
N ASP A 175 -10.85 -2.99 -4.26
CA ASP A 175 -11.91 -4.01 -4.19
C ASP A 175 -12.01 -4.62 -2.79
N ALA A 176 -10.90 -4.70 -2.05
CA ALA A 176 -10.86 -5.15 -0.66
C ALA A 176 -11.14 -4.03 0.38
N GLY A 177 -11.57 -2.85 -0.07
CA GLY A 177 -11.92 -1.69 0.75
C GLY A 177 -10.85 -0.61 0.82
N GLY A 178 -9.67 -0.81 0.22
CA GLY A 178 -8.58 0.16 0.20
C GLY A 178 -7.98 0.45 1.58
N TRP A 179 -8.01 -0.52 2.50
CA TRP A 179 -7.40 -0.38 3.82
C TRP A 179 -5.88 -0.52 3.72
N ALA A 180 -5.16 0.49 4.20
CA ALA A 180 -3.70 0.48 4.31
C ALA A 180 -3.26 1.37 5.47
N VAL A 181 -2.29 0.88 6.24
CA VAL A 181 -1.80 1.55 7.44
C VAL A 181 -0.28 1.40 7.56
N LEU A 182 0.32 2.35 8.26
CA LEU A 182 1.64 2.19 8.86
C LEU A 182 1.48 1.80 10.33
N ILE A 183 2.44 1.03 10.84
CA ILE A 183 2.58 0.77 12.27
C ILE A 183 3.91 1.39 12.70
N LEU A 184 3.84 2.46 13.50
CA LEU A 184 4.96 3.36 13.78
C LEU A 184 5.19 3.54 15.28
N SER A 185 6.44 3.72 15.67
CA SER A 185 6.76 4.28 16.98
C SER A 185 6.24 5.72 17.11
N PRO A 186 5.83 6.19 18.30
CA PRO A 186 5.47 7.59 18.54
C PRO A 186 6.55 8.61 18.20
N THR A 187 7.81 8.19 18.07
CA THR A 187 8.95 9.03 17.70
C THR A 187 9.22 9.09 16.20
N GLN A 188 8.41 8.41 15.39
CA GLN A 188 8.65 8.20 13.97
C GLN A 188 7.50 8.74 13.11
N LEU A 189 7.72 9.86 12.43
CA LEU A 189 6.72 10.48 11.54
C LEU A 189 6.64 9.77 10.18
N PRO A 190 5.43 9.60 9.61
CA PRO A 190 5.29 9.13 8.23
C PRO A 190 5.85 10.17 7.25
N ALA A 191 6.17 9.72 6.04
CA ALA A 191 6.49 10.64 4.96
C ALA A 191 5.27 11.50 4.62
N SER A 192 5.48 12.81 4.38
CA SER A 192 4.41 13.77 4.09
C SER A 192 3.27 13.73 5.12
N VAL A 193 3.62 13.83 6.41
CA VAL A 193 2.66 13.71 7.52
C VAL A 193 1.49 14.69 7.41
N ASP A 194 0.27 14.16 7.52
CA ASP A 194 -0.92 14.97 7.75
C ASP A 194 -1.02 15.25 9.25
N LYS A 195 -0.90 16.54 9.62
CA LYS A 195 -0.88 16.97 11.02
C LYS A 195 -2.16 16.62 11.76
N GLY A 196 -3.32 16.77 11.12
CA GLY A 196 -4.61 16.48 11.74
C GLY A 196 -4.78 15.00 12.00
N ARG A 197 -4.44 14.17 11.01
CA ARG A 197 -4.47 12.71 11.10
C ARG A 197 -3.51 12.20 12.17
N TRP A 198 -2.29 12.73 12.22
CA TRP A 198 -1.31 12.36 13.24
C TRP A 198 -1.78 12.68 14.66
N LEU A 199 -2.29 13.91 14.87
CA LEU A 199 -2.82 14.30 16.18
C LEU A 199 -4.03 13.45 16.59
N LYS A 200 -4.90 13.08 15.65
CA LYS A 200 -5.99 12.16 15.91
C LYS A 200 -5.46 10.81 16.41
N VAL A 201 -4.54 10.18 15.67
CA VAL A 201 -3.97 8.88 16.05
C VAL A 201 -3.24 8.94 17.40
N ALA A 202 -2.50 10.02 17.67
CA ALA A 202 -1.84 10.22 18.96
C ALA A 202 -2.84 10.32 20.12
N ASN A 203 -3.94 11.04 19.93
CA ASN A 203 -5.01 11.13 20.94
C ASN A 203 -5.75 9.81 21.12
N ASP A 204 -5.99 9.07 20.03
CA ASP A 204 -6.61 7.74 20.07
C ASP A 204 -5.73 6.77 20.88
N LEU A 205 -4.41 6.84 20.69
CA LEU A 205 -3.43 6.07 21.46
C LEU A 205 -3.45 6.43 22.95
N SER A 206 -3.51 7.72 23.31
CA SER A 206 -3.69 8.13 24.70
C SER A 206 -4.97 7.56 25.31
N ARG A 207 -6.10 7.61 24.58
CA ARG A 207 -7.39 7.08 25.06
C ARG A 207 -7.40 5.55 25.19
N ALA A 208 -6.51 4.86 24.48
CA ALA A 208 -6.28 3.42 24.62
C ALA A 208 -5.40 3.06 25.84
N GLY A 209 -5.12 4.03 26.74
CA GLY A 209 -4.31 3.83 27.94
C GLY A 209 -2.82 4.07 27.76
N GLN A 210 -2.38 4.52 26.59
CA GLN A 210 -0.97 4.79 26.27
C GLN A 210 -0.68 6.30 26.28
N GLU A 211 -1.01 6.97 27.38
CA GLU A 211 -0.91 8.43 27.50
C GLU A 211 0.51 8.95 27.22
N GLN A 212 1.54 8.27 27.74
CA GLN A 212 2.94 8.65 27.50
C GLN A 212 3.33 8.53 26.03
N ALA A 213 2.88 7.47 25.35
CA ALA A 213 3.13 7.26 23.93
C ALA A 213 2.43 8.32 23.08
N GLY A 214 1.15 8.61 23.36
CA GLY A 214 0.40 9.66 22.68
C GLY A 214 1.01 11.06 22.90
N ALA A 215 1.41 11.40 24.13
CA ALA A 215 2.11 12.65 24.42
C ALA A 215 3.45 12.76 23.67
N THR A 216 4.19 11.65 23.58
CA THR A 216 5.43 11.57 22.80
C THR A 216 5.15 11.83 21.32
N ALA A 217 4.13 11.23 20.73
CA ALA A 217 3.75 11.46 19.34
C ALA A 217 3.40 12.93 19.05
N ILE A 218 2.65 13.59 19.94
CA ILE A 218 2.33 15.02 19.81
C ILE A 218 3.62 15.86 19.82
N LYS A 219 4.55 15.56 20.75
CA LYS A 219 5.84 16.24 20.84
C LYS A 219 6.69 16.03 19.57
N THR A 220 6.75 14.81 19.04
CA THR A 220 7.47 14.49 17.80
C THR A 220 7.00 15.34 16.63
N LEU A 221 5.68 15.55 16.49
CA LEU A 221 5.14 16.43 15.43
C LEU A 221 5.56 17.90 15.62
N GLN A 222 5.61 18.37 16.86
CA GLN A 222 5.97 19.75 17.17
C GLN A 222 7.45 20.05 16.92
N SER A 223 8.34 19.05 17.09
CA SER A 223 9.77 19.19 16.86
C SER A 223 10.19 19.25 15.39
N GLN A 224 9.26 19.12 14.45
CA GLN A 224 9.54 19.24 13.01
C GLN A 224 9.34 20.66 12.45
N LYS A 225 9.13 21.66 13.32
CA LYS A 225 9.22 23.08 12.95
C LYS A 225 10.66 23.51 12.76
#